data_AF-A0A527VRP9-F1
#
_entry.id   AF-A0A527VRP9-F1
#
_cell.length_a   1.000
_cell.length_b   1.000
_cell.length_c   1.000
_cell.angle_alpha   90.00
_cell.angle_beta   90.00
_cell.angle_gamma   90.00
#
_symmetry.space_group_name_H-M   'P 1'
#
loop_
_entity.id
_entity.type
_entity.pdbx_description
1 polymer ?
#
loop_
_entity_poly.entity_id
_entity_poly.type
_entity_poly.pdbx_seq_one_letter_code
_entity_poly.pdbx_strand_id
1 'polypeptide(L)'
;MNAVMMGATVTEQSIDGGMKFTVTGSGPTRDSIRRMVNAHAAAMSGAGNWRYMAADTDDGATLSVLTPEADRAKLHGLGFFGILTIGMHHQQHHLMIARGEHPHS
;
A
#
# COMPACT_ATOMS: atom_id res chain seq x y z
N MET A 1 0.74 -4.33 -11.20
CA MET A 1 1.96 -4.38 -10.36
C MET A 1 3.22 -3.99 -11.13
N ASN A 2 3.55 -4.55 -12.30
CA ASN A 2 4.82 -4.26 -13.01
C ASN A 2 5.16 -2.77 -13.19
N ALA A 3 4.20 -1.96 -13.63
CA ALA A 3 4.44 -0.52 -13.81
C ALA A 3 4.83 0.19 -12.50
N VAL A 4 4.27 -0.21 -11.37
CA VAL A 4 4.59 0.39 -10.07
C VAL A 4 5.93 -0.12 -9.53
N MET A 5 6.20 -1.43 -9.65
CA MET A 5 7.47 -2.01 -9.18
C MET A 5 8.68 -1.49 -9.96
N MET A 6 8.54 -1.27 -11.27
CA MET A 6 9.65 -0.90 -12.14
C MET A 6 9.72 0.60 -12.45
N GLY A 7 8.61 1.32 -12.34
CA GLY A 7 8.49 2.71 -12.79
C GLY A 7 8.16 3.72 -11.71
N ALA A 8 7.99 3.30 -10.46
CA ALA A 8 7.75 4.21 -9.35
C ALA A 8 9.03 4.55 -8.58
N THR A 9 9.10 5.79 -8.12
CA THR A 9 10.09 6.23 -7.14
C THR A 9 9.40 6.35 -5.79
N VAL A 10 10.02 5.83 -4.74
CA VAL A 10 9.49 5.87 -3.37
C VAL A 10 10.42 6.70 -2.50
N THR A 11 9.86 7.67 -1.79
CA THR A 11 10.51 8.34 -0.66
C THR A 11 9.84 7.90 0.63
N GLU A 12 10.64 7.47 1.60
CA GLU A 12 10.17 7.01 2.91
C GLU A 12 10.53 8.02 3.98
N GLN A 13 9.57 8.35 4.84
CA GLN A 13 9.75 9.29 5.93
C GLN A 13 9.11 8.73 7.20
N SER A 14 9.89 8.62 8.27
CA SER A 14 9.33 8.34 9.60
C SER A 14 8.40 9.46 10.03
N ILE A 15 7.25 9.10 10.57
CA ILE A 15 6.28 10.01 11.20
C ILE A 15 5.98 9.52 12.61
N ASP A 16 5.32 10.35 13.43
CA ASP A 16 4.90 9.90 14.74
C ASP A 16 3.98 8.67 14.62
N GLY A 17 4.34 7.59 15.32
CA GLY A 17 3.63 6.32 15.29
C GLY A 17 3.75 5.48 14.00
N GLY A 18 4.60 5.84 13.03
CA GLY A 18 4.75 5.01 11.82
C GLY A 18 5.58 5.63 10.70
N MET A 19 5.16 5.40 9.45
CA MET A 19 5.85 5.89 8.25
C MET A 19 4.90 6.50 7.23
N LYS A 20 5.41 7.49 6.50
CA LYS A 20 4.80 8.04 5.29
C LYS A 20 5.65 7.66 4.09
N PHE A 21 5.00 7.11 3.08
CA PHE A 21 5.56 6.83 1.77
C PHE A 21 5.00 7.83 0.78
N THR A 22 5.88 8.46 0.01
CA THR A 22 5.51 9.27 -1.15
C THR A 22 5.94 8.51 -2.39
N VAL A 23 4.99 8.14 -3.24
CA VAL A 23 5.21 7.25 -4.38
C VAL A 23 4.86 8.02 -5.65
N THR A 24 5.84 8.22 -6.51
CA THR A 24 5.71 9.04 -7.73
C THR A 24 6.05 8.24 -8.97
N GLY A 25 5.49 8.65 -10.10
CA GLY A 25 5.76 8.08 -11.41
C GLY A 25 5.18 8.97 -12.51
N SER A 26 5.38 8.60 -13.76
CA SER A 26 4.90 9.38 -14.92
C SER A 26 3.94 8.57 -15.79
N GLY A 27 3.11 9.29 -16.57
CA GLY A 27 2.19 8.69 -17.54
C GLY A 27 1.32 7.57 -16.93
N PRO A 28 1.19 6.40 -17.58
CA PRO A 28 0.40 5.28 -17.07
C PRO A 28 0.83 4.75 -15.70
N THR A 29 2.10 4.96 -15.31
CA THR A 29 2.61 4.52 -14.01
C THR A 29 2.00 5.35 -12.88
N ARG A 30 1.87 6.67 -13.04
CA ARG A 30 1.20 7.54 -12.08
C ARG A 30 -0.20 7.04 -11.73
N ASP A 31 -1.00 6.80 -12.76
CA ASP A 31 -2.40 6.39 -12.56
C ASP A 31 -2.48 4.98 -11.95
N SER A 32 -1.50 4.12 -12.24
CA SER A 32 -1.35 2.81 -11.61
C SER A 32 -0.96 2.91 -10.12
N ILE A 33 -0.08 3.85 -9.76
CA ILE A 33 0.28 4.13 -8.36
C ILE A 33 -0.96 4.54 -7.57
N ARG A 34 -1.73 5.51 -8.07
CA ARG A 34 -2.96 5.99 -7.41
C ARG A 34 -3.94 4.86 -7.16
N ARG A 35 -4.28 4.08 -8.18
CA ARG A 35 -5.20 2.94 -8.03
C ARG A 35 -4.70 1.93 -7.00
N MET A 36 -3.42 1.56 -7.08
CA MET A 36 -2.87 0.51 -6.23
C MET A 36 -2.76 0.94 -4.77
N VAL A 37 -2.26 2.15 -4.51
CA VAL A 37 -2.08 2.68 -3.15
C VAL A 37 -3.42 2.86 -2.44
N ASN A 38 -4.41 3.44 -3.12
CA ASN A 38 -5.75 3.61 -2.54
C ASN A 38 -6.44 2.25 -2.28
N ALA A 39 -6.36 1.31 -3.23
CA ALA A 39 -6.94 -0.02 -3.06
C ALA A 39 -6.32 -0.78 -1.87
N HIS A 40 -4.98 -0.73 -1.71
CA HIS A 40 -4.31 -1.37 -0.57
C HIS A 40 -4.67 -0.70 0.74
N ALA A 41 -4.69 0.64 0.81
CA ALA A 41 -5.07 1.33 2.04
C ALA A 41 -6.50 0.99 2.47
N ALA A 42 -7.44 0.94 1.52
CA ALA A 42 -8.82 0.57 1.79
C ALA A 42 -8.95 -0.88 2.26
N ALA A 43 -8.25 -1.82 1.62
CA ALA A 43 -8.32 -3.24 1.96
C ALA A 43 -7.60 -3.61 3.26
N MET A 44 -6.62 -2.81 3.68
CA MET A 44 -5.78 -3.06 4.86
C MET A 44 -6.20 -2.28 6.10
N SER A 45 -7.09 -1.29 5.97
CA SER A 45 -7.58 -0.51 7.10
C SER A 45 -8.25 -1.41 8.14
N GLY A 46 -7.66 -1.49 9.34
CA GLY A 46 -8.17 -2.33 10.45
C GLY A 46 -7.54 -3.73 10.54
N ALA A 47 -6.68 -4.13 9.60
CA ALA A 47 -5.94 -5.38 9.69
C ALA A 47 -4.79 -5.26 10.72
N GLY A 48 -4.75 -6.15 11.72
CA GLY A 48 -3.61 -6.31 12.63
C GLY A 48 -3.30 -5.09 13.51
N ASN A 49 -4.28 -4.23 13.81
CA ASN A 49 -4.11 -2.94 14.51
C ASN A 49 -3.22 -1.92 13.76
N TRP A 50 -3.02 -2.11 12.45
CA TRP A 50 -2.34 -1.14 11.60
C TRP A 50 -3.38 -0.23 10.96
N ARG A 51 -3.05 1.05 10.80
CA ARG A 51 -3.90 2.04 10.14
C ARG A 51 -3.22 2.54 8.88
N TYR A 52 -3.92 2.42 7.76
CA TYR A 52 -3.45 2.83 6.44
C TYR A 52 -4.28 4.01 5.94
N MET A 53 -3.62 5.05 5.48
CA MET A 53 -4.25 6.27 4.98
C MET A 53 -3.58 6.66 3.67
N ALA A 54 -4.34 6.63 2.57
CA ALA A 54 -3.86 7.01 1.25
C ALA A 54 -4.45 8.35 0.81
N ALA A 55 -3.68 9.08 0.01
CA ALA A 55 -4.15 10.28 -0.69
C ALA A 55 -3.42 10.44 -2.02
N ASP A 56 -4.15 10.80 -3.08
CA ASP A 56 -3.57 11.11 -4.38
C ASP A 56 -2.70 12.38 -4.31
N THR A 57 -1.66 12.40 -5.13
CA THR A 57 -0.83 13.59 -5.43
C THR A 57 -0.75 13.79 -6.93
N ASP A 58 -0.29 14.94 -7.40
CA ASP A 58 -0.16 15.25 -8.83
C ASP A 58 0.69 14.23 -9.61
N ASP A 59 1.71 13.66 -8.95
CA ASP A 59 2.65 12.71 -9.54
C ASP A 59 2.46 11.26 -9.08
N GLY A 60 1.45 10.97 -8.27
CA GLY A 60 1.20 9.62 -7.78
C GLY A 60 0.30 9.62 -6.55
N ALA A 61 0.77 9.07 -5.44
CA ALA A 61 0.03 9.02 -4.18
C ALA A 61 0.96 9.00 -2.96
N THR A 62 0.38 9.32 -1.80
CA THR A 62 0.99 9.10 -0.49
C THR A 62 0.29 7.98 0.25
N LEU A 63 1.04 7.25 1.06
CA LEU A 63 0.54 6.24 1.97
C LEU A 63 1.14 6.46 3.36
N SER A 64 0.31 6.76 4.35
CA SER A 64 0.71 6.76 5.76
C SER A 64 0.27 5.47 6.41
N VAL A 65 1.21 4.82 7.11
CA VAL A 65 0.97 3.58 7.85
C VAL A 65 1.37 3.80 9.30
N LEU A 66 0.42 3.61 10.20
CA LEU A 66 0.62 3.70 11.65
C LEU A 66 0.47 2.32 12.28
N THR A 67 1.34 2.01 13.23
CA THR A 67 1.42 0.68 13.84
C THR A 67 1.65 0.77 15.35
N PRO A 68 1.34 -0.28 16.11
CA PRO A 68 1.79 -0.39 17.50
C PRO A 68 3.32 -0.29 17.59
N GLU A 69 3.83 0.17 18.74
CA GLU A 69 5.27 0.37 18.93
C GLU A 69 6.10 -0.89 18.66
N ALA A 70 5.59 -2.06 19.09
CA ALA A 70 6.22 -3.37 18.87
C ALA A 70 6.41 -3.71 17.38
N ASP A 71 5.61 -3.13 16.49
CA ASP A 71 5.63 -3.40 15.04
C ASP A 71 6.38 -2.33 14.24
N ARG A 72 6.89 -1.26 14.87
CA ARG A 72 7.58 -0.17 14.15
C ARG A 72 8.82 -0.67 13.41
N ALA A 73 9.64 -1.50 14.06
CA ALA A 73 10.82 -2.09 13.41
C ALA A 73 10.44 -2.97 12.20
N LYS A 74 9.31 -3.68 12.28
CA LYS A 74 8.78 -4.47 11.18
C LYS A 74 8.30 -3.58 10.03
N LEU A 75 7.57 -2.50 10.31
CA LEU A 75 7.16 -1.52 9.31
C LEU A 75 8.37 -0.94 8.58
N HIS A 76 9.42 -0.55 9.32
CA HIS A 76 10.67 -0.06 8.74
C HIS A 76 11.36 -1.10 7.86
N GLY A 77 11.48 -2.35 8.32
CA GLY A 77 12.14 -3.41 7.56
C GLY A 77 11.39 -3.82 6.29
N LEU A 78 10.06 -3.69 6.28
CA LEU A 78 9.24 -3.98 5.10
C LEU A 78 9.35 -2.89 4.03
N GLY A 79 9.42 -1.61 4.42
CA GLY A 79 9.36 -0.49 3.48
C GLY A 79 8.07 -0.49 2.65
N PHE A 80 7.98 0.37 1.64
CA PHE A 80 6.75 0.49 0.84
C PHE A 80 6.38 -0.80 0.11
N PHE A 81 7.34 -1.47 -0.53
CA PHE A 81 7.01 -2.66 -1.32
C PHE A 81 6.70 -3.87 -0.45
N GLY A 82 7.34 -4.01 0.72
CA GLY A 82 7.03 -5.07 1.67
C GLY A 82 5.64 -4.91 2.29
N ILE A 83 5.19 -3.67 2.57
CA ILE A 83 3.84 -3.48 3.11
C ILE A 83 2.73 -3.83 2.11
N LEU A 84 3.02 -3.79 0.80
CA LEU A 84 2.06 -4.20 -0.24
C LEU A 84 1.90 -5.72 -0.37
N THR A 85 2.82 -6.51 0.20
CA THR A 85 2.77 -7.98 0.12
C THR A 85 2.20 -8.63 1.37
N ILE A 86 1.97 -7.84 2.42
CA ILE A 86 1.40 -8.32 3.68
C ILE A 86 -0.09 -8.01 3.75
N GLY A 87 -0.86 -8.94 4.29
CA GLY A 87 -2.23 -8.69 4.74
C GLY A 87 -3.33 -9.50 4.09
N MET A 88 -4.53 -9.27 4.61
CA MET A 88 -5.73 -10.09 4.49
C MET A 88 -6.38 -10.05 3.11
N HIS A 89 -6.07 -9.02 2.32
CA HIS A 89 -6.66 -8.82 1.01
C HIS A 89 -6.13 -9.83 -0.01
N HIS A 90 -4.97 -10.47 0.21
CA HIS A 90 -4.56 -11.62 -0.59
C HIS A 90 -5.41 -12.85 -0.26
N GLN A 91 -5.75 -13.11 1.01
CA GLN A 91 -6.69 -14.18 1.36
C GLN A 91 -8.09 -13.90 0.81
N GLN A 92 -8.59 -12.66 0.94
CA GLN A 92 -9.84 -12.23 0.31
C GLN A 92 -9.78 -12.43 -1.20
N HIS A 93 -8.68 -12.03 -1.84
CA HIS A 93 -8.45 -12.22 -3.28
C HIS A 93 -8.45 -13.72 -3.65
N HIS A 94 -7.74 -14.58 -2.91
CA HIS A 94 -7.77 -16.03 -3.12
C HIS A 94 -9.16 -16.63 -2.89
N LEU A 95 -9.91 -16.13 -1.90
CA LEU A 95 -11.28 -16.56 -1.62
C LEU A 95 -12.25 -16.14 -2.73
N MET A 96 -12.10 -14.92 -3.25
CA MET A 96 -12.87 -14.42 -4.39
C MET A 96 -12.58 -15.26 -5.64
N ILE A 97 -11.32 -15.58 -5.94
CA ILE A 97 -10.95 -16.50 -7.03
C ILE A 97 -11.60 -17.88 -6.83
N ALA A 98 -11.51 -18.44 -5.61
CA ALA A 98 -12.12 -19.74 -5.30
C ALA A 98 -13.65 -19.75 -5.44
N ARG A 99 -14.28 -18.58 -5.33
CA ARG A 99 -15.74 -18.39 -5.48
C ARG A 99 -16.16 -17.92 -6.88
N GLY A 100 -15.21 -17.69 -7.79
CA GLY A 100 -15.49 -17.12 -9.11
C GLY A 100 -15.88 -15.64 -9.09
N GLU A 101 -15.60 -14.94 -7.99
CA GLU A 101 -15.79 -13.49 -7.85
C GLU A 101 -14.60 -12.74 -8.47
N HIS A 102 -14.80 -11.47 -8.83
CA HIS A 102 -13.78 -10.67 -9.49
C HIS A 102 -13.03 -9.80 -8.46
N PRO A 103 -11.78 -10.14 -8.08
CA PRO A 103 -11.06 -9.54 -6.96
C PRO A 103 -10.58 -8.10 -7.20
N HIS A 104 -10.80 -7.60 -8.40
CA HIS A 104 -10.26 -6.34 -8.91
C HIS A 104 -11.27 -5.48 -9.68
N SER A 105 -12.57 -5.77 -9.56
CA SER A 105 -13.65 -5.00 -10.22
C SER A 105 -14.30 -4.01 -9.27
#